data_AF-A0A816R3G8-F1
#
_entry.id   AF-A0A816R3G8-F1
#
_cell.length_a   1.000
_cell.length_b   1.000
_cell.length_c   1.000
_cell.angle_alpha   90.00
_cell.angle_beta   90.00
_cell.angle_gamma   90.00
#
_symmetry.space_group_name_H-M   'P 1'
#
loop_
_entity.id
_entity.type
_entity.pdbx_description
1 polymer ?
#
loop_
_entity_poly.entity_id
_entity_poly.type
_entity_poly.pdbx_seq_one_letter_code
_entity_poly.pdbx_strand_id
1 'polypeptide(L)'
;MLKYENIFSNIIVWNNNPMKSLTLENSLIENNICIEIVNLKDQAKYRACQLAKTKACFYVDDDWDTETYITSLYSSFILEPAILHAMTDQYKYFTNLMWTFFEET
;
A
#
# COMPACT_ATOMS: atom_id res chain seq x y z
N MET A 1 -6.90 17.22 11.49
CA MET A 1 -6.03 16.13 11.01
C MET A 1 -6.93 15.07 10.41
N LEU A 2 -6.73 14.72 9.13
CA LEU A 2 -7.52 13.66 8.47
C LEU A 2 -7.23 12.34 9.20
N LYS A 3 -8.29 11.68 9.68
CA LYS A 3 -8.16 10.33 10.25
C LYS A 3 -8.21 9.31 9.11
N TYR A 4 -7.33 8.31 9.16
CA TYR A 4 -7.26 7.21 8.19
C TYR A 4 -8.62 6.52 7.95
N GLU A 5 -9.43 6.42 9.01
CA GLU A 5 -10.80 5.89 9.00
C GLU A 5 -11.75 6.63 8.04
N ASN A 6 -11.46 7.90 7.71
CA ASN A 6 -12.26 8.69 6.78
C ASN A 6 -11.77 8.59 5.33
N ILE A 7 -10.59 8.02 5.10
CA ILE A 7 -9.98 7.90 3.77
C ILE A 7 -10.22 6.49 3.21
N PHE A 8 -10.15 5.47 4.06
CA PHE A 8 -10.20 4.07 3.63
C PHE A 8 -11.46 3.38 4.12
N SER A 9 -12.13 2.68 3.20
CA SER A 9 -13.34 1.90 3.50
C SER A 9 -13.05 0.46 3.95
N ASN A 10 -11.98 -0.13 3.42
CA ASN A 10 -11.52 -1.48 3.69
C ASN A 10 -10.00 -1.48 3.75
N ILE A 11 -9.43 -2.24 4.67
CA ILE A 11 -7.98 -2.47 4.76
C ILE A 11 -7.74 -3.96 4.55
N ILE A 12 -6.92 -4.29 3.55
CA ILE A 12 -6.55 -5.67 3.27
C ILE A 12 -5.07 -5.85 3.57
N VAL A 13 -4.76 -6.67 4.56
CA VAL A 13 -3.37 -6.99 4.92
C VAL A 13 -3.00 -8.33 4.31
N TRP A 14 -1.91 -8.33 3.56
CA TRP A 14 -1.39 -9.52 2.91
C TRP A 14 -0.09 -9.97 3.56
N ASN A 15 -0.05 -11.21 4.03
CA ASN A 15 1.12 -11.75 4.70
C ASN A 15 1.77 -12.87 3.90
N ASN A 16 2.93 -12.57 3.31
CA ASN A 16 3.72 -13.55 2.56
C ASN A 16 4.60 -14.45 3.46
N ASN A 17 4.64 -14.23 4.78
CA ASN A 17 5.43 -15.04 5.70
C ASN A 17 4.58 -16.18 6.32
N PRO A 18 4.77 -17.44 5.90
CA PRO A 18 3.98 -18.57 6.40
C PRO A 18 4.26 -18.91 7.87
N MET A 19 5.39 -18.45 8.42
CA MET A 19 5.78 -18.69 9.81
C MET A 19 5.11 -17.71 10.79
N LYS A 20 4.55 -16.61 10.26
CA LYS A 20 3.88 -15.59 11.07
C LYS A 20 2.39 -15.67 10.76
N SER A 21 1.56 -16.01 11.73
CA SER A 21 0.10 -15.88 11.57
C SER A 21 -0.31 -14.48 12.01
N LEU A 22 -0.84 -13.67 11.09
CA LEU A 22 -1.45 -12.40 11.45
C LEU A 22 -2.91 -12.69 11.81
N THR A 23 -3.24 -12.50 13.08
CA THR A 23 -4.63 -12.55 13.58
C THR A 23 -5.14 -11.12 13.76
N LEU A 24 -6.46 -10.94 13.73
CA LEU A 24 -7.11 -9.66 14.06
C LEU A 24 -6.72 -9.13 15.44
N GLU A 25 -6.46 -10.04 16.40
CA GLU A 25 -5.98 -9.73 17.75
C GLU A 25 -4.63 -8.99 17.75
N ASN A 26 -3.82 -9.16 16.71
CA ASN A 26 -2.55 -8.45 16.53
C ASN A 26 -2.72 -7.10 15.81
N SER A 27 -3.94 -6.72 15.42
CA SER A 27 -4.21 -5.47 14.70
C SER A 27 -4.79 -4.42 15.64
N LEU A 28 -4.23 -3.21 15.61
CA LEU A 28 -4.67 -2.06 16.42
C LEU A 28 -5.89 -1.33 15.83
N ILE A 29 -6.54 -1.90 14.82
CA ILE A 29 -7.57 -1.22 14.04
C ILE A 29 -8.88 -2.00 14.22
N GLU A 30 -9.86 -1.33 14.81
CA GLU A 30 -11.05 -1.99 15.35
C GLU A 30 -12.11 -2.31 14.28
N ASN A 31 -12.04 -1.76 13.05
CA ASN A 31 -13.11 -1.92 12.05
C ASN A 31 -12.61 -2.13 10.60
N ASN A 32 -13.29 -3.03 9.87
CA ASN A 32 -13.14 -3.34 8.43
C ASN A 32 -11.76 -3.76 7.92
N ILE A 33 -11.01 -4.52 8.74
CA ILE A 33 -9.82 -5.24 8.26
C ILE A 33 -10.21 -6.61 7.73
N CYS A 34 -9.79 -6.91 6.51
CA CYS A 34 -9.74 -8.26 5.98
C CYS A 34 -8.26 -8.70 5.93
N ILE A 35 -7.92 -9.81 6.59
CA ILE A 35 -6.57 -10.37 6.55
C ILE A 35 -6.61 -11.62 5.67
N GLU A 36 -5.81 -11.62 4.61
CA GLU A 36 -5.67 -12.76 3.70
C GLU A 36 -4.28 -13.38 3.88
N ILE A 37 -4.26 -14.66 4.27
CA ILE A 37 -3.02 -15.41 4.58
C ILE A 37 -2.74 -16.40 3.46
N VAL A 38 -2.26 -15.88 2.33
CA VAL A 38 -1.80 -16.67 1.18
C VAL A 38 -0.47 -16.07 0.72
N ASN A 39 0.40 -16.84 0.05
CA ASN A 39 1.64 -16.30 -0.51
C ASN A 39 1.45 -15.96 -1.99
N LEU A 40 1.16 -14.69 -2.31
CA LEU A 40 1.05 -14.19 -3.68
C LEU A 40 2.16 -13.19 -4.03
N LYS A 41 3.13 -12.98 -3.14
CA LYS A 41 4.20 -11.98 -3.32
C LYS A 41 3.59 -10.62 -3.72
N ASP A 42 4.10 -10.01 -4.79
CA ASP A 42 3.62 -8.73 -5.31
C ASP A 42 2.24 -8.81 -5.97
N GLN A 43 1.75 -9.99 -6.34
CA GLN A 43 0.41 -10.12 -6.94
C GLN A 43 -0.70 -9.82 -5.92
N ALA A 44 -0.37 -9.89 -4.64
CA ALA A 44 -1.24 -9.56 -3.53
C ALA A 44 -1.93 -8.20 -3.67
N LYS A 45 -1.19 -7.15 -4.07
CA LYS A 45 -1.73 -5.78 -4.16
C LYS A 45 -2.87 -5.68 -5.18
N TYR A 46 -2.73 -6.34 -6.32
CA TYR A 46 -3.75 -6.35 -7.36
C TYR A 46 -4.97 -7.18 -6.97
N ARG A 47 -4.75 -8.30 -6.28
CA ARG A 47 -5.85 -9.12 -5.75
C ARG A 47 -6.64 -8.38 -4.67
N ALA A 48 -5.96 -7.73 -3.73
CA ALA A 48 -6.59 -6.92 -2.69
C ALA A 48 -7.46 -5.82 -3.32
N CYS A 49 -6.93 -5.12 -4.31
CA CYS A 49 -7.68 -4.14 -5.10
C CYS A 49 -8.96 -4.69 -5.71
N GLN A 50 -8.87 -5.85 -6.36
CA GLN A 50 -10.02 -6.51 -6.97
C GLN A 50 -11.08 -6.90 -5.92
N LEU A 51 -10.64 -7.34 -4.74
CA LEU A 51 -11.53 -7.75 -3.65
C LEU A 51 -12.25 -6.58 -2.97
N ALA A 52 -11.61 -5.42 -2.86
CA ALA A 52 -12.18 -4.25 -2.19
C ALA A 52 -13.41 -3.68 -2.91
N LYS A 53 -13.58 -3.95 -4.21
CA LYS A 53 -14.71 -3.46 -5.05
C LYS A 53 -14.90 -1.93 -4.96
N THR A 54 -13.82 -1.19 -4.72
CA THR A 54 -13.80 0.27 -4.69
C THR A 54 -13.40 0.84 -6.05
N LYS A 55 -13.67 2.13 -6.29
CA LYS A 55 -13.30 2.82 -7.54
C LYS A 55 -11.80 3.07 -7.66
N ALA A 56 -11.09 3.07 -6.54
CA ALA A 56 -9.66 3.33 -6.47
C ALA A 56 -9.04 2.48 -5.38
N CYS A 57 -7.74 2.28 -5.49
CA CYS A 57 -6.92 1.57 -4.55
C CYS A 57 -5.79 2.43 -4.03
N PHE A 58 -5.46 2.19 -2.77
CA PHE A 58 -4.20 2.57 -2.19
C PHE A 58 -3.53 1.29 -1.71
N TYR A 59 -2.27 1.10 -2.09
CA TYR A 59 -1.44 0.05 -1.55
C TYR A 59 -0.10 0.66 -1.12
N VAL A 60 0.52 0.04 -0.13
CA VAL A 60 1.76 0.48 0.46
C VAL A 60 2.53 -0.75 0.93
N ASP A 61 3.85 -0.69 0.86
CA ASP A 61 4.72 -1.76 1.37
C ASP A 61 4.77 -1.71 2.91
N ASP A 62 5.14 -2.82 3.55
CA ASP A 62 5.12 -2.95 5.02
C ASP A 62 6.24 -2.18 5.74
N ASP A 63 7.21 -1.66 4.99
CA ASP A 63 8.37 -0.91 5.46
C ASP A 63 8.29 0.60 5.15
N TRP A 64 7.09 1.10 4.84
CA TRP A 64 6.88 2.47 4.37
C TRP A 64 6.14 3.35 5.38
N ASP A 65 6.64 4.58 5.61
CA ASP A 65 5.95 5.58 6.43
C ASP A 65 4.82 6.27 5.65
N THR A 66 3.57 5.97 6.04
CA THR A 66 2.39 6.59 5.43
C THR A 66 2.04 7.96 6.04
N GLU A 67 2.48 8.27 7.26
CA GLU A 67 2.03 9.46 8.00
C GLU A 67 2.45 10.75 7.30
N THR A 68 3.68 10.77 6.77
CA THR A 68 4.26 11.96 6.14
C THR A 68 3.59 12.33 4.82
N TYR A 69 3.11 11.36 4.03
CA TYR A 69 2.76 11.59 2.62
C TYR A 69 1.28 11.38 2.29
N ILE A 70 0.51 10.67 3.14
CA ILE A 70 -0.84 10.23 2.76
C ILE A 70 -1.79 11.40 2.47
N THR A 71 -1.67 12.50 3.23
CA THR A 71 -2.53 13.68 3.04
C THR A 71 -2.28 14.34 1.69
N SER A 72 -1.00 14.50 1.31
CA SER A 72 -0.61 15.08 0.03
C SER A 72 -1.00 14.18 -1.14
N LEU A 73 -0.76 12.87 -1.01
CA LEU A 73 -1.11 11.90 -2.03
C LEU A 73 -2.62 11.83 -2.26
N TYR A 74 -3.41 11.81 -1.17
CA TYR A 74 -4.87 11.82 -1.25
C TYR A 74 -5.41 13.10 -1.86
N SER A 75 -4.84 14.26 -1.50
CA SER A 75 -5.22 15.54 -2.09
C SER A 75 -4.93 15.59 -3.60
N SER A 76 -3.77 15.08 -4.01
CA SER A 76 -3.38 14.94 -5.42
C SER A 76 -4.35 14.01 -6.18
N PHE A 77 -4.70 12.88 -5.58
CA PHE A 77 -5.66 11.93 -6.14
C PHE A 77 -7.06 12.54 -6.33
N ILE A 78 -7.56 13.32 -5.37
CA ILE A 78 -8.87 13.97 -5.51
C ILE A 78 -8.90 14.92 -6.71
N LEU A 79 -7.80 15.63 -6.97
CA LEU A 79 -7.71 16.57 -8.09
C LEU A 79 -7.72 15.85 -9.44
N GLU A 80 -7.01 14.72 -9.54
CA GLU A 80 -6.87 13.97 -10.79
C GLU A 80 -7.02 12.46 -10.57
N PRO A 81 -8.24 11.94 -10.34
CA PRO A 81 -8.44 10.55 -9.94
C PRO A 81 -8.18 9.52 -11.05
N ALA A 82 -8.01 9.98 -12.29
CA ALA A 82 -7.79 9.12 -13.46
C ALA A 82 -6.31 8.78 -13.70
N ILE A 83 -5.37 9.44 -12.99
CA ILE A 83 -3.94 9.18 -13.13
C ILE A 83 -3.40 8.44 -11.91
N LEU A 84 -2.27 7.75 -12.08
CA LEU A 84 -1.57 7.10 -10.99
C LEU A 84 -0.86 8.15 -10.13
N HIS A 85 -1.10 8.12 -8.82
CA HIS A 85 -0.39 8.93 -7.84
C HIS A 85 0.50 8.02 -7.01
N ALA A 86 1.81 8.28 -7.04
CA ALA A 86 2.79 7.49 -6.32
C ALA A 86 3.79 8.40 -5.59
N MET A 87 4.33 7.89 -4.49
CA MET A 87 5.40 8.53 -3.72
C MET A 87 6.47 7.50 -3.43
N THR A 88 7.73 7.91 -3.46
CA THR A 88 8.89 7.15 -2.97
C THR A 88 9.81 8.11 -2.24
N ASP A 89 10.65 7.60 -1.35
CA ASP A 89 11.62 8.43 -0.65
C ASP A 89 12.85 8.53 -1.52
N GLN A 90 13.65 9.58 -1.26
CA GLN A 90 14.82 9.88 -2.05
C GLN A 90 15.86 8.75 -1.98
N TYR A 91 15.98 8.06 -0.84
CA TYR A 91 16.93 6.97 -0.67
C TYR A 91 16.54 5.73 -1.48
N LYS A 92 15.27 5.30 -1.43
CA LYS A 92 14.73 4.21 -2.25
C LYS A 92 14.79 4.57 -3.73
N TYR A 93 14.50 5.82 -4.10
CA TYR A 93 14.63 6.29 -5.49
C TYR A 93 16.05 6.09 -6.02
N PHE A 94 17.07 6.60 -5.30
CA PHE A 94 18.46 6.43 -5.73
C PHE A 94 18.93 4.98 -5.69
N THR A 95 18.51 4.21 -4.69
CA THR A 95 18.80 2.79 -4.63
C THR A 95 18.26 2.08 -5.88
N ASN A 96 16.99 2.28 -6.21
CA ASN A 96 16.37 1.70 -7.40
C ASN A 96 17.08 2.14 -8.70
N LEU A 97 17.52 3.39 -8.79
CA LEU A 97 18.34 3.86 -9.92
C LEU A 97 19.65 3.09 -10.08
N MET A 98 20.33 2.73 -8.98
CA MET A 98 21.55 1.90 -9.05
C MET A 98 21.28 0.48 -9.56
N TRP A 99 20.08 -0.04 -9.34
CA TRP A 99 19.63 -1.35 -9.84
C TRP A 99 19.00 -1.28 -11.22
N THR A 100 18.74 -0.08 -11.75
CA THR A 100 18.34 0.08 -13.14
C THR A 100 19.60 0.16 -13.98
N PHE A 101 19.91 -0.93 -14.67
CA PHE A 101 21.06 -1.00 -15.56
C PHE A 101 21.04 0.18 -16.54
N PHE A 102 22.04 1.06 -16.47
CA PHE A 102 22.55 1.64 -17.70
C PHE A 102 23.19 0.48 -18.44
N GLU A 103 22.75 0.22 -19.68
CA GLU A 103 23.53 -0.66 -20.55
C GLU A 103 24.96 -0.12 -20.56
N GLU A 104 25.93 -0.93 -20.13
CA GLU A 104 27.35 -0.64 -20.33
C GLU A 104 27.59 -0.67 -21.85
N THR A 105 27.49 0.50 -22.49
CA THR A 105 27.93 0.70 -23.87
C THR A 105 29.45 0.72 -23.98
#